data_AF-A0A2T7U8E6-F1
#
_entry.id   AF-A0A2T7U8E6-F1
#
_cell.length_a   1.000
_cell.length_b   1.000
_cell.length_c   1.000
_cell.angle_alpha   90.00
_cell.angle_beta   90.00
_cell.angle_gamma   90.00
#
_symmetry.space_group_name_H-M   'P 1'
#
loop_
_entity.id
_entity.type
_entity.pdbx_description
1 polymer ?
#
loop_
_entity_poly.entity_id
_entity_poly.type
_entity_poly.pdbx_seq_one_letter_code
_entity_poly.pdbx_strand_id
1 'polypeptide(L)' 'MKNTFNTADYVAPYTVFDIAGNHFRIIAVIHYNRQKLYIREVLTHAQYDDWTQAHRSRKS' A
#
# COMPACT_ATOMS: atom_id res chain seq x y z
N MET A 1 -8.34 7.61 -8.44
CA MET A 1 -7.82 6.31 -7.94
C MET A 1 -8.92 5.39 -7.45
N LYS A 2 -9.80 5.83 -6.52
CA LYS A 2 -10.88 4.98 -6.01
C LYS A 2 -11.76 4.35 -7.11
N ASN A 3 -12.15 5.10 -8.15
CA ASN A 3 -12.98 4.55 -9.24
C ASN A 3 -12.30 3.51 -10.15
N THR A 4 -10.98 3.35 -10.06
CA THR A 4 -10.20 2.40 -10.89
C THR A 4 -9.62 1.25 -10.06
N PHE A 5 -9.33 1.52 -8.79
CA PHE A 5 -8.83 0.54 -7.82
C PHE A 5 -9.71 0.60 -6.58
N ASN A 6 -10.86 -0.11 -6.63
CA ASN A 6 -11.82 -0.13 -5.53
C ASN A 6 -11.25 -0.75 -4.24
N THR A 7 -10.14 -1.49 -4.34
CA THR A 7 -9.45 -2.15 -3.23
C THR A 7 -8.19 -1.42 -2.78
N ALA A 8 -7.96 -0.18 -3.22
CA ALA A 8 -6.80 0.59 -2.78
C ALA A 8 -7.05 1.22 -1.40
N ASP A 9 -6.20 0.88 -0.44
CA ASP A 9 -6.25 1.40 0.93
C ASP A 9 -5.19 2.48 1.16
N TYR A 10 -5.50 3.44 2.03
CA TYR A 10 -4.55 4.48 2.44
C TYR A 10 -4.05 4.23 3.86
N VAL A 11 -2.76 3.92 3.97
CA VAL A 11 -2.04 3.72 5.24
C VAL A 11 -0.95 4.76 5.31
N ALA A 12 -1.27 5.95 5.83
CA ALA A 12 -0.39 7.11 5.76
C ALA A 12 1.07 6.78 6.16
N PRO A 13 2.07 7.15 5.33
CA PRO A 13 1.97 7.94 4.09
C PRO A 13 1.72 7.14 2.79
N TYR A 14 1.47 5.85 2.88
CA TYR A 14 1.41 4.92 1.75
C TYR A 14 0.00 4.69 1.20
N THR A 15 -0.07 4.34 -0.08
CA THR A 15 -1.23 3.74 -0.73
C THR A 15 -0.92 2.28 -1.02
N VAL A 16 -1.81 1.39 -0.59
CA VAL A 16 -1.67 -0.06 -0.73
C VAL A 16 -2.64 -0.54 -1.80
N PHE A 17 -2.18 -1.40 -2.72
CA PHE A 17 -2.99 -1.98 -3.79
C PHE A 17 -3.00 -3.50 -3.71
N ASP A 18 -4.20 -4.08 -3.79
CA ASP A 18 -4.38 -5.52 -3.95
C ASP A 18 -4.15 -5.91 -5.41
N ILE A 19 -3.31 -6.92 -5.64
CA ILE A 19 -3.02 -7.42 -6.99
C ILE A 19 -3.13 -8.94 -7.07
N ALA A 20 -3.15 -9.48 -8.30
CA ALA A 20 -3.11 -10.91 -8.58
C ALA A 20 -4.16 -11.72 -7.80
N GLY A 21 -5.42 -11.27 -7.84
CA GLY A 21 -6.51 -11.96 -7.14
C GLY A 21 -6.39 -11.90 -5.61
N ASN A 22 -5.90 -10.78 -5.07
CA ASN A 22 -5.74 -10.53 -3.63
C ASN A 22 -4.54 -11.25 -2.96
N HIS A 23 -3.65 -11.89 -3.72
CA HIS A 23 -2.53 -12.65 -3.16
C HIS A 23 -1.35 -11.78 -2.71
N PHE A 24 -1.24 -10.56 -3.24
CA PHE A 24 -0.14 -9.64 -2.92
C PHE A 24 -0.64 -8.22 -2.65
N ARG A 25 0.26 -7.41 -2.08
CA ARG A 25 0.09 -5.99 -1.77
C ARG A 25 1.24 -5.18 -2.38
N ILE A 26 0.92 -4.18 -3.18
CA ILE A 26 1.89 -3.14 -3.58
C ILE A 26 1.77 -1.98 -2.60
N ILE A 27 2.85 -1.64 -1.93
CA ILE A 27 2.94 -0.43 -1.09
C ILE A 27 3.61 0.67 -1.90
N ALA A 28 2.93 1.80 -2.08
CA ALA A 28 3.44 2.90 -2.89
C ALA A 28 3.26 4.27 -2.23
N VAL A 29 4.07 5.23 -2.67
CA VAL A 29 3.89 6.67 -2.35
C VAL A 29 3.52 7.39 -3.63
N ILE A 30 2.51 8.25 -3.56
CA ILE A 30 1.99 8.99 -4.72
C ILE A 30 2.28 10.47 -4.56
N HIS A 31 2.99 11.02 -5.53
CA HIS A 31 3.22 12.45 -5.65
C HIS A 31 2.27 13.01 -6.71
N TYR A 32 1.06 13.39 -6.29
CA TYR A 32 0.01 13.86 -7.20
C TYR A 32 0.42 15.10 -8.01
N ASN A 33 1.11 16.05 -7.39
CA ASN A 33 1.61 17.26 -8.07
C ASN A 33 2.58 16.96 -9.22
N ARG A 34 3.35 15.87 -9.10
CA ARG A 34 4.30 15.41 -10.13
C ARG A 34 3.73 14.31 -11.01
N GLN A 35 2.51 13.85 -10.74
CA GLN A 35 1.89 12.69 -11.36
C GLN A 35 2.80 11.44 -11.35
N LYS A 36 3.53 11.22 -10.25
CA LYS A 36 4.44 10.07 -10.09
C LYS A 36 3.97 9.13 -8.98
N LEU A 37 4.10 7.83 -9.22
CA LEU A 37 3.93 6.78 -8.23
C LEU A 37 5.26 6.06 -8.06
N TYR A 38 5.64 5.84 -6.80
CA TYR A 38 6.85 5.12 -6.44
C TYR A 38 6.48 3.86 -5.67
N ILE A 39 6.79 2.69 -6.24
CA ILE A 39 6.65 1.41 -5.54
C ILE A 39 7.75 1.33 -4.49
N ARG A 40 7.37 1.02 -3.25
CA ARG A 40 8.29 0.78 -2.14
C ARG A 40 8.54 -0.70 -1.97
N GLU A 41 7.46 -1.47 -1.90
CA GLU A 41 7.51 -2.90 -1.61
C GLU A 41 6.37 -3.62 -2.36
N VAL A 42 6.59 -4.90 -2.64
CA VAL A 42 5.57 -5.85 -3.10
C VAL A 42 5.62 -7.04 -2.16
N LEU A 43 4.54 -7.26 -1.42
CA LEU A 43 4.48 -8.23 -0.32
C LEU A 43 3.40 -9.29 -0.57
N THR A 44 3.62 -10.51 -0.09
CA THR A 44 2.52 -11.48 0.08
C THR A 44 1.55 -10.99 1.17
N HIS A 45 0.39 -11.62 1.27
CA HIS A 45 -0.55 -11.32 2.35
C HIS A 45 0.09 -11.47 3.75
N ALA A 46 0.79 -12.58 4.00
CA ALA A 46 1.45 -12.81 5.29
C ALA A 46 2.53 -11.76 5.60
N GLN A 47 3.36 -11.40 4.61
CA GLN A 47 4.38 -10.36 4.78
C GLN A 47 3.75 -8.99 5.03
N TYR A 48 2.60 -8.71 4.43
CA TYR A 48 1.88 -7.46 4.67
C TYR A 48 1.30 -7.39 6.09
N ASP A 49 0.86 -8.52 6.65
CA ASP A 49 0.38 -8.58 8.04
C ASP A 49 1.51 -8.27 9.02
N ASP A 50 2.69 -8.86 8.82
CA ASP A 50 3.90 -8.58 9.59
C ASP A 50 4.33 -7.10 9.43
N TRP A 51 4.33 -6.60 8.20
CA TRP A 51 4.62 -5.19 7.90
C TRP A 51 3.67 -4.27 8.65
N THR A 52 2.38 -4.58 8.64
CA THR A 52 1.35 -3.80 9.35
C THR A 52 1.59 -3.81 10.86
N GLN A 53 1.92 -4.96 11.44
CA GLN A 53 2.24 -5.04 12.87
C GLN A 53 3.47 -4.19 13.24
N ALA A 54 4.51 -4.23 12.41
CA ALA A 54 5.72 -3.43 12.62
C ALA A 54 5.49 -1.92 12.45
N HIS A 55 4.54 -1.51 11.60
CA HIS A 55 4.25 -0.10 11.32
C HIS A 55 3.14 0.50 12.20
N ARG A 56 2.35 -0.32 12.90
CA ARG A 56 1.34 0.13 13.87
C ARG A 56 1.91 0.78 15.14
N SER A 57 3.20 0.58 15.43
CA SER A 57 3.87 1.07 16.65
C SER A 57 4.44 2.50 16.55
N ARG A 58 4.26 3.20 15.43
CA ARG A 58 4.72 4.60 15.23
C ARG A 58 3.66 5.67 15.48
N LYS A 59 2.60 5.36 16.25
CA LYS A 59 1.72 6.39 16.83
C LYS A 59 2.13 6.66 18.29
N SER A 60 3.03 7.62 18.47
CA SER A 60 3.18 8.40 19.71
C SER A 60 3.04 9.87 19.37
#